data_AF-A0A972RYB5-F1
#
_entry.id   AF-A0A972RYB5-F1
#
_cell.length_a   1.000
_cell.length_b   1.000
_cell.length_c   1.000
_cell.angle_alpha   90.00
_cell.angle_beta   90.00
_cell.angle_gamma   90.00
#
_symmetry.space_group_name_H-M   'P 1'
#
loop_
_entity.id
_entity.type
_entity.pdbx_description
1 polymer ?
#
loop_
_entity_poly.entity_id
_entity_poly.type
_entity_poly.pdbx_seq_one_letter_code
_entity_poly.pdbx_strand_id
1 'polypeptide(L)'
;FDNTSAQQNLIDNLLTLVQNRNANGVNIDFEGVPSSEKNNLTDFLINLSEQFHSQIPNSQVSVALPAVDWADVFDITALKDYIDLFLIMGYDYYWTSGGVGDIAGPTGQLYTMYDFNYNQSRSVIYYLNEGVPHEKLCLGVPYYGFDWQTNDDNVPTEAVANGSPIFISTIKENAEGYYSNKNIEDSSLCAYYNYNNGNFHQAWIDDEETMQFKYDLVLRQGIAGIGIWALGYDDGYSEMWDLIKNNFSSCAEVPTTYDFFDMGGPLREHYNREDYIYTIAPTNYVSDLTLSFSSFELEAGYDSLWIYDGANIEAPLIGGYSGNTSPNIIEASGGALTIKFHSDGATVKQGWNAKWNCNSSSVATNNSEIEIYPNPANQFIKIQSDLIPVSVKIYSLQGKLVATKYNSKYINTSNLKSGFYFIEVNFLNQKIVNKIIINH
;
A
#
# COMPACT_ATOMS: atom_id res chain seq x y z
N PHE A 1 -34.05 -5.86 -4.11
CA PHE A 1 -33.58 -5.73 -5.52
C PHE A 1 -34.50 -6.52 -6.46
N ASP A 2 -35.81 -6.58 -6.23
CA ASP A 2 -36.66 -7.60 -6.91
C ASP A 2 -37.36 -7.12 -8.20
N ASN A 3 -37.14 -5.87 -8.59
CA ASN A 3 -37.76 -5.28 -9.78
C ASN A 3 -36.76 -5.18 -10.93
N THR A 4 -36.78 -6.17 -11.82
CA THR A 4 -35.87 -6.26 -12.97
C THR A 4 -35.99 -5.07 -13.92
N SER A 5 -37.18 -4.50 -14.11
CA SER A 5 -37.37 -3.29 -14.92
C SER A 5 -36.69 -2.07 -14.29
N ALA A 6 -36.71 -1.96 -12.96
CA ALA A 6 -36.02 -0.87 -12.26
C ALA A 6 -34.50 -1.04 -12.32
N GLN A 7 -34.00 -2.27 -12.16
CA GLN A 7 -32.58 -2.58 -12.33
C GLN A 7 -32.08 -2.22 -13.74
N GLN A 8 -32.79 -2.67 -14.78
CA GLN A 8 -32.39 -2.38 -16.16
C GLN A 8 -32.45 -0.88 -16.47
N ASN A 9 -33.48 -0.18 -15.98
CA ASN A 9 -33.56 1.27 -16.12
C ASN A 9 -32.36 1.97 -15.44
N LEU A 10 -31.92 1.49 -14.27
CA LEU A 10 -30.71 2.02 -13.64
C LEU A 10 -29.46 1.78 -14.52
N ILE A 11 -29.26 0.56 -15.02
CA ILE A 11 -28.12 0.21 -15.89
C ILE A 11 -28.11 1.07 -17.15
N ASP A 12 -29.24 1.19 -17.86
CA ASP A 12 -29.37 1.99 -19.09
C ASP A 12 -29.03 3.48 -18.83
N ASN A 13 -29.50 4.02 -17.71
CA ASN A 13 -29.20 5.39 -17.31
C ASN A 13 -27.72 5.57 -16.99
N LEU A 14 -27.10 4.66 -16.25
CA LEU A 14 -25.68 4.72 -15.91
C LEU A 14 -24.81 4.66 -17.18
N LEU A 15 -25.07 3.70 -18.08
CA LEU A 15 -24.39 3.60 -19.37
C LEU A 15 -24.48 4.90 -20.17
N THR A 16 -25.70 5.45 -20.28
CA THR A 16 -25.94 6.72 -20.98
C THR A 16 -25.15 7.87 -20.35
N LEU A 17 -25.16 7.98 -19.01
CA LEU A 17 -24.46 9.06 -18.30
C LEU A 17 -22.94 8.95 -18.43
N VAL A 18 -22.39 7.73 -18.39
CA VAL A 18 -20.96 7.45 -18.53
C VAL A 18 -20.49 7.77 -19.95
N GLN A 19 -21.21 7.29 -20.97
CA GLN A 19 -20.91 7.59 -22.38
C GLN A 19 -21.00 9.11 -22.67
N ASN A 20 -22.06 9.77 -22.22
CA ASN A 20 -22.28 11.20 -22.47
C ASN A 20 -21.22 12.11 -21.81
N ARG A 21 -20.64 11.68 -20.68
CA ARG A 21 -19.58 12.42 -19.99
C ARG A 21 -18.18 11.98 -20.38
N ASN A 22 -18.05 11.01 -21.27
CA ASN A 22 -16.78 10.37 -21.61
C ASN A 22 -16.03 9.89 -20.35
N ALA A 23 -16.78 9.35 -19.39
CA ALA A 23 -16.23 8.77 -18.17
C ALA A 23 -15.74 7.35 -18.45
N ASN A 24 -14.82 6.85 -17.61
CA ASN A 24 -14.19 5.54 -17.79
C ASN A 24 -14.97 4.39 -17.14
N GLY A 25 -16.08 4.65 -16.46
CA GLY A 25 -16.74 3.61 -15.68
C GLY A 25 -17.75 4.12 -14.66
N VAL A 26 -18.10 3.24 -13.73
CA VAL A 26 -19.03 3.53 -12.64
C VAL A 26 -18.52 2.89 -11.33
N ASN A 27 -18.69 3.61 -10.23
CA ASN A 27 -18.57 3.06 -8.88
C ASN A 27 -19.96 2.91 -8.28
N ILE A 28 -20.29 1.74 -7.74
CA ILE A 28 -21.56 1.46 -7.07
C ILE A 28 -21.35 1.49 -5.56
N ASP A 29 -22.08 2.38 -4.89
CA ASP A 29 -22.01 2.57 -3.45
C ASP A 29 -23.41 2.39 -2.84
N PHE A 30 -23.72 1.14 -2.49
CA PHE A 30 -24.98 0.80 -1.84
C PHE A 30 -24.72 0.47 -0.37
N GLU A 31 -25.15 1.38 0.49
CA GLU A 31 -25.00 1.26 1.94
C GLU A 31 -26.29 0.77 2.62
N GLY A 32 -26.14 0.02 3.71
CA GLY A 32 -27.28 -0.45 4.53
C GLY A 32 -28.17 -1.49 3.84
N VAL A 33 -27.65 -2.22 2.86
CA VAL A 33 -28.38 -3.31 2.19
C VAL A 33 -28.62 -4.45 3.19
N PRO A 34 -29.84 -4.99 3.33
CA PRO A 34 -30.10 -6.08 4.27
C PRO A 34 -29.59 -7.42 3.73
N SER A 35 -29.21 -8.33 4.62
CA SER A 35 -28.69 -9.67 4.27
C SER A 35 -29.63 -10.50 3.38
N SER A 36 -30.95 -10.26 3.48
CA SER A 36 -31.96 -10.90 2.61
C SER A 36 -31.80 -10.57 1.12
N GLU A 37 -31.05 -9.52 0.79
CA GLU A 37 -30.84 -9.05 -0.58
C GLU A 37 -29.50 -9.49 -1.17
N LYS A 38 -28.66 -10.24 -0.43
CA LYS A 38 -27.33 -10.71 -0.86
C LYS A 38 -27.32 -11.25 -2.28
N ASN A 39 -28.17 -12.24 -2.57
CA ASN A 39 -28.21 -12.89 -3.88
C ASN A 39 -28.68 -11.92 -4.97
N ASN A 40 -29.70 -11.11 -4.68
CA ASN A 40 -30.23 -10.17 -5.67
C ASN A 40 -29.26 -9.02 -5.98
N LEU A 41 -28.50 -8.54 -4.98
CA LEU A 41 -27.42 -7.57 -5.17
C LEU A 41 -26.32 -8.19 -6.03
N THR A 42 -25.94 -9.43 -5.73
CA THR A 42 -24.91 -10.18 -6.48
C THR A 42 -25.29 -10.32 -7.95
N ASP A 43 -26.50 -10.80 -8.24
CA ASP A 43 -27.02 -10.95 -9.60
C ASP A 43 -27.09 -9.60 -10.33
N PHE A 44 -27.50 -8.53 -9.63
CA PHE A 44 -27.54 -7.19 -10.19
C PHE A 44 -26.14 -6.67 -10.56
N LEU A 45 -25.15 -6.81 -9.67
CA LEU A 45 -23.78 -6.34 -9.89
C LEU A 45 -23.09 -7.10 -11.03
N ILE A 46 -23.32 -8.41 -11.14
CA ILE A 46 -22.85 -9.23 -12.26
C ILE A 46 -23.44 -8.72 -13.58
N ASN A 47 -24.77 -8.58 -13.64
CA ASN A 47 -25.48 -8.11 -14.83
C ASN A 47 -25.05 -6.68 -15.23
N LEU A 48 -24.90 -5.79 -14.25
CA LEU A 48 -24.40 -4.44 -14.48
C LEU A 48 -23.00 -4.47 -15.08
N SER A 49 -22.09 -5.26 -14.52
CA SER A 49 -20.71 -5.34 -14.99
C SER A 49 -20.61 -5.89 -16.42
N GLU A 50 -21.27 -7.01 -16.71
CA GLU A 50 -21.30 -7.61 -18.05
C GLU A 50 -21.84 -6.63 -19.11
N GLN A 51 -22.89 -5.88 -18.79
CA GLN A 51 -23.44 -4.89 -19.72
C GLN A 51 -22.49 -3.70 -19.91
N PHE A 52 -21.82 -3.24 -18.86
CA PHE A 52 -20.81 -2.18 -18.93
C PHE A 52 -19.64 -2.57 -19.85
N HIS A 53 -19.00 -3.70 -19.60
CA HIS A 53 -17.85 -4.15 -20.41
C HIS A 53 -18.23 -4.46 -21.86
N SER A 54 -19.46 -4.91 -22.10
CA SER A 54 -19.98 -5.17 -23.44
C SER A 54 -20.25 -3.87 -24.23
N GLN A 55 -20.86 -2.86 -23.60
CA GLN A 55 -21.28 -1.63 -24.28
C GLN A 55 -20.21 -0.53 -24.28
N ILE A 56 -19.30 -0.55 -23.31
CA ILE A 56 -18.22 0.43 -23.16
C ILE A 56 -16.92 -0.37 -22.99
N PRO A 57 -16.25 -0.74 -24.10
CA PRO A 57 -15.01 -1.50 -24.01
C PRO A 57 -13.96 -0.78 -23.16
N ASN A 58 -13.34 -1.52 -22.23
CA ASN A 58 -12.40 -1.04 -21.21
C ASN A 58 -13.01 -0.16 -20.10
N SER A 59 -14.34 -0.18 -19.91
CA SER A 59 -14.94 0.45 -18.74
C SER A 59 -14.48 -0.21 -17.45
N GLN A 60 -14.44 0.55 -16.36
CA GLN A 60 -14.26 0.03 -15.00
C GLN A 60 -15.59 0.01 -14.24
N VAL A 61 -15.88 -1.11 -13.58
CA VAL A 61 -16.98 -1.26 -12.64
C VAL A 61 -16.39 -1.58 -11.28
N SER A 62 -16.53 -0.63 -10.36
CA SER A 62 -16.06 -0.77 -8.99
C SER A 62 -17.22 -0.74 -7.99
N VAL A 63 -16.98 -1.29 -6.81
CA VAL A 63 -17.97 -1.28 -5.71
C VAL A 63 -17.33 -0.77 -4.43
N ALA A 64 -18.08 0.05 -3.69
CA ALA A 64 -17.73 0.37 -2.32
C ALA A 64 -18.17 -0.79 -1.40
N LEU A 65 -17.27 -1.18 -0.51
CA LEU A 65 -17.47 -2.20 0.50
C LEU A 65 -17.56 -1.54 1.87
N PRO A 66 -18.44 -1.99 2.78
CA PRO A 66 -18.49 -1.44 4.14
C PRO A 66 -17.17 -1.68 4.87
N ALA A 67 -16.83 -0.77 5.80
CA ALA A 67 -15.69 -0.95 6.71
C ALA A 67 -15.79 -2.29 7.45
N VAL A 68 -17.02 -2.68 7.83
CA VAL A 68 -17.35 -3.96 8.46
C VAL A 68 -18.64 -4.49 7.83
N ASP A 69 -18.59 -5.65 7.17
CA ASP A 69 -19.77 -6.27 6.56
C ASP A 69 -20.59 -7.10 7.57
N TRP A 70 -21.29 -6.40 8.45
CA TRP A 70 -22.15 -7.02 9.46
C TRP A 70 -23.30 -7.84 8.89
N ALA A 71 -23.77 -7.48 7.70
CA ALA A 71 -24.91 -8.10 7.06
C ALA A 71 -24.52 -9.20 6.05
N ASP A 72 -23.21 -9.43 5.86
CA ASP A 72 -22.65 -10.44 4.95
C ASP A 72 -23.29 -10.35 3.55
N VAL A 73 -23.33 -9.15 2.96
CA VAL A 73 -24.15 -8.85 1.78
C VAL A 73 -23.39 -9.03 0.46
N PHE A 74 -22.06 -8.89 0.49
CA PHE A 74 -21.25 -8.97 -0.73
C PHE A 74 -20.70 -10.39 -0.90
N ASP A 75 -21.27 -11.17 -1.82
CA ASP A 75 -20.71 -12.49 -2.18
C ASP A 75 -19.43 -12.32 -3.02
N ILE A 76 -18.30 -12.15 -2.34
CA ILE A 76 -16.99 -11.91 -2.96
C ILE A 76 -16.61 -13.06 -3.91
N THR A 77 -16.94 -14.30 -3.55
CA THR A 77 -16.61 -15.46 -4.39
C THR A 77 -17.31 -15.39 -5.74
N ALA A 78 -18.58 -14.95 -5.76
CA ALA A 78 -19.33 -14.74 -7.00
C ALA A 78 -18.91 -13.47 -7.76
N LEU A 79 -18.52 -12.40 -7.04
CA LEU A 79 -18.29 -11.08 -7.63
C LEU A 79 -16.88 -10.86 -8.18
N LYS A 80 -15.85 -11.53 -7.64
CA LYS A 80 -14.44 -11.20 -7.92
C LYS A 80 -14.03 -11.29 -9.40
N ASP A 81 -14.72 -12.10 -10.19
CA ASP A 81 -14.45 -12.27 -11.62
C ASP A 81 -15.15 -11.21 -12.48
N TYR A 82 -16.12 -10.49 -11.92
CA TYR A 82 -16.94 -9.48 -12.61
C TYR A 82 -16.61 -8.05 -12.22
N ILE A 83 -16.21 -7.82 -10.97
CA ILE A 83 -15.88 -6.48 -10.48
C ILE A 83 -14.40 -6.18 -10.72
N ASP A 84 -14.11 -4.96 -11.18
CA ASP A 84 -12.76 -4.51 -11.49
C ASP A 84 -12.00 -4.06 -10.23
N LEU A 85 -12.66 -3.30 -9.35
CA LEU A 85 -12.09 -2.83 -8.09
C LEU A 85 -13.11 -2.89 -6.94
N PHE A 86 -12.63 -3.27 -5.77
CA PHE A 86 -13.36 -3.29 -4.52
C PHE A 86 -12.77 -2.25 -3.58
N LEU A 87 -13.53 -1.23 -3.20
CA LEU A 87 -13.05 -0.12 -2.38
C LEU A 87 -13.61 -0.26 -0.96
N ILE A 88 -12.80 -0.67 -0.01
CA ILE A 88 -13.19 -0.69 1.41
C ILE A 88 -13.40 0.76 1.85
N MET A 89 -14.55 1.10 2.39
CA MET A 89 -14.77 2.36 3.11
C MET A 89 -14.08 2.28 4.47
N GLY A 90 -12.74 2.33 4.49
CA GLY A 90 -11.89 2.14 5.67
C GLY A 90 -11.90 3.32 6.63
N TYR A 91 -13.08 3.83 6.95
CA TYR A 91 -13.35 4.99 7.80
C TYR A 91 -14.69 4.81 8.50
N ASP A 92 -15.02 5.75 9.39
CA ASP A 92 -16.20 5.71 10.27
C ASP A 92 -16.28 4.44 11.15
N TYR A 93 -15.13 3.93 11.59
CA TYR A 93 -15.10 2.91 12.65
C TYR A 93 -15.57 3.48 13.99
N TYR A 94 -15.26 4.75 14.24
CA TYR A 94 -15.68 5.56 15.38
C TYR A 94 -16.21 6.89 14.86
N TRP A 95 -17.52 7.06 14.93
CA TRP A 95 -18.22 8.22 14.39
C TRP A 95 -19.52 8.50 15.16
N THR A 96 -20.24 9.55 14.76
CA THR A 96 -21.19 10.30 15.58
C THR A 96 -22.56 9.66 15.83
N SER A 97 -22.77 8.38 15.52
CA SER A 97 -24.11 7.76 15.59
C SER A 97 -24.58 7.27 16.98
N GLY A 98 -23.78 7.34 18.05
CA GLY A 98 -24.16 6.73 19.35
C GLY A 98 -24.40 7.69 20.53
N GLY A 99 -24.18 8.99 20.41
CA GLY A 99 -24.52 9.96 21.47
C GLY A 99 -23.65 9.85 22.73
N VAL A 100 -24.08 10.53 23.81
CA VAL A 100 -23.36 10.61 25.09
C VAL A 100 -23.04 9.21 25.63
N GLY A 101 -21.76 8.92 25.88
CA GLY A 101 -21.28 7.62 26.36
C GLY A 101 -20.55 6.77 25.31
N ASP A 102 -20.53 7.19 24.04
CA ASP A 102 -19.58 6.66 23.07
C ASP A 102 -18.14 6.99 23.49
N ILE A 103 -17.17 6.17 23.09
CA ILE A 103 -15.78 6.48 23.35
C ILE A 103 -15.22 7.32 22.20
N ALA A 104 -14.58 8.45 22.55
CA ALA A 104 -13.87 9.29 21.59
C ALA A 104 -12.75 8.47 20.92
N GLY A 105 -12.69 8.52 19.60
CA GLY A 105 -11.73 7.71 18.86
C GLY A 105 -11.53 8.17 17.41
N PRO A 106 -10.53 7.57 16.73
CA PRO A 106 -10.19 7.88 15.35
C PRO A 106 -11.19 7.31 14.35
N THR A 107 -11.58 8.12 13.35
CA THR A 107 -12.47 7.65 12.26
C THR A 107 -11.88 6.47 11.48
N GLY A 108 -10.55 6.43 11.31
CA GLY A 108 -9.87 5.45 10.47
C GLY A 108 -8.68 4.78 11.14
N GLN A 109 -8.80 4.26 12.37
CA GLN A 109 -7.66 3.57 13.02
C GLN A 109 -7.06 2.46 12.16
N LEU A 110 -5.73 2.40 12.13
CA LEU A 110 -5.01 1.39 11.36
C LEU A 110 -5.04 0.02 12.04
N TYR A 111 -4.80 0.01 13.36
CA TYR A 111 -4.70 -1.18 14.20
C TYR A 111 -5.59 -1.05 15.46
N THR A 112 -5.71 -2.14 16.22
CA THR A 112 -6.55 -2.18 17.42
C THR A 112 -5.95 -1.36 18.56
N MET A 113 -6.67 -0.33 18.99
CA MET A 113 -6.40 0.44 20.20
C MET A 113 -7.33 -0.02 21.33
N TYR A 114 -6.82 -0.25 22.56
CA TYR A 114 -7.66 -0.72 23.70
C TYR A 114 -8.66 -1.84 23.33
N ASP A 115 -9.96 -1.66 23.61
CA ASP A 115 -11.04 -2.58 23.24
C ASP A 115 -11.65 -2.25 21.85
N PHE A 116 -11.09 -1.29 21.12
CA PHE A 116 -11.51 -0.82 19.80
C PHE A 116 -11.03 -1.75 18.70
N ASN A 117 -11.83 -2.77 18.42
CA ASN A 117 -11.45 -3.89 17.58
C ASN A 117 -11.72 -3.73 16.07
N TYR A 118 -12.39 -2.65 15.64
CA TYR A 118 -12.66 -2.39 14.21
C TYR A 118 -11.66 -1.39 13.65
N ASN A 119 -10.88 -1.80 12.67
CA ASN A 119 -9.79 -1.01 12.12
C ASN A 119 -9.51 -1.41 10.66
N GLN A 120 -8.67 -0.63 9.99
CA GLN A 120 -8.36 -0.80 8.57
C GLN A 120 -7.64 -2.12 8.28
N SER A 121 -6.64 -2.51 9.08
CA SER A 121 -5.89 -3.75 8.88
C SER A 121 -6.79 -5.00 8.92
N ARG A 122 -7.75 -5.03 9.86
CA ARG A 122 -8.74 -6.09 10.00
C ARG A 122 -9.71 -6.14 8.82
N SER A 123 -10.19 -4.99 8.35
CA SER A 123 -11.06 -4.93 7.16
C SER A 123 -10.34 -5.42 5.91
N VAL A 124 -9.06 -5.07 5.72
CA VAL A 124 -8.24 -5.55 4.61
C VAL A 124 -8.13 -7.08 4.67
N ILE A 125 -7.73 -7.65 5.81
CA ILE A 125 -7.62 -9.11 5.96
C ILE A 125 -8.94 -9.81 5.77
N TYR A 126 -10.04 -9.24 6.26
CA TYR A 126 -11.36 -9.82 6.07
C TYR A 126 -11.66 -10.02 4.58
N TYR A 127 -11.54 -8.97 3.76
CA TYR A 127 -11.85 -9.07 2.33
C TYR A 127 -10.86 -9.91 1.52
N LEU A 128 -9.58 -9.91 1.90
CA LEU A 128 -8.60 -10.83 1.31
C LEU A 128 -8.98 -12.29 1.61
N ASN A 129 -9.43 -12.58 2.82
CA ASN A 129 -9.89 -13.92 3.22
C ASN A 129 -11.21 -14.34 2.59
N GLU A 130 -12.11 -13.41 2.30
CA GLU A 130 -13.32 -13.66 1.50
C GLU A 130 -12.99 -13.92 0.01
N GLY A 131 -11.75 -13.62 -0.41
CA GLY A 131 -11.21 -14.00 -1.71
C GLY A 131 -11.12 -12.87 -2.73
N VAL A 132 -11.14 -11.60 -2.29
CA VAL A 132 -10.83 -10.48 -3.20
C VAL A 132 -9.36 -10.60 -3.62
N PRO A 133 -9.05 -10.60 -4.94
CA PRO A 133 -7.66 -10.55 -5.40
C PRO A 133 -6.96 -9.28 -4.91
N HIS A 134 -5.69 -9.39 -4.49
CA HIS A 134 -4.92 -8.25 -3.97
C HIS A 134 -4.93 -7.08 -4.97
N GLU A 135 -4.70 -7.36 -6.25
CA GLU A 135 -4.69 -6.39 -7.35
C GLU A 135 -6.05 -5.74 -7.66
N LYS A 136 -7.13 -6.16 -6.98
CA LYS A 136 -8.47 -5.57 -7.09
C LYS A 136 -8.95 -4.88 -5.80
N LEU A 137 -8.26 -5.05 -4.67
CA LEU A 137 -8.69 -4.48 -3.39
C LEU A 137 -8.06 -3.10 -3.16
N CYS A 138 -8.86 -2.09 -2.88
CA CYS A 138 -8.41 -0.76 -2.49
C CYS A 138 -8.83 -0.46 -1.05
N LEU A 139 -7.98 0.24 -0.30
CA LEU A 139 -8.32 0.76 1.02
C LEU A 139 -8.73 2.24 0.91
N GLY A 140 -9.98 2.53 1.23
CA GLY A 140 -10.47 3.89 1.46
C GLY A 140 -9.88 4.47 2.74
N VAL A 141 -9.29 5.66 2.66
CA VAL A 141 -8.75 6.40 3.80
C VAL A 141 -9.50 7.73 4.01
N PRO A 142 -9.73 8.14 5.27
CA PRO A 142 -10.40 9.40 5.58
C PRO A 142 -9.41 10.57 5.56
N TYR A 143 -9.76 11.64 4.83
CA TYR A 143 -9.10 12.96 4.88
C TYR A 143 -9.84 13.93 5.81
N TYR A 144 -10.54 13.38 6.79
CA TYR A 144 -11.24 14.08 7.85
C TYR A 144 -11.06 13.32 9.15
N GLY A 145 -11.45 13.96 10.24
CA GLY A 145 -11.47 13.40 11.57
C GLY A 145 -12.65 13.91 12.37
N PHE A 146 -12.62 13.66 13.67
CA PHE A 146 -13.63 14.18 14.59
C PHE A 146 -13.00 14.80 15.84
N ASP A 147 -13.51 15.96 16.21
CA ASP A 147 -13.30 16.61 17.51
C ASP A 147 -14.43 16.25 18.46
N TRP A 148 -14.08 15.53 19.52
CA TRP A 148 -14.99 15.04 20.53
C TRP A 148 -14.88 15.89 21.78
N GLN A 149 -16.00 16.41 22.28
CA GLN A 149 -16.04 16.91 23.65
C GLN A 149 -16.06 15.71 24.61
N THR A 150 -15.17 15.68 25.59
CA THR A 150 -14.94 14.52 26.47
C THR A 150 -15.07 14.83 27.95
N ASN A 151 -15.12 13.79 28.79
CA ASN A 151 -15.11 13.92 30.25
C ASN A 151 -13.76 14.45 30.78
N ASP A 152 -12.65 13.99 30.21
CA ASP A 152 -11.29 14.39 30.56
C ASP A 152 -10.33 14.27 29.35
N ASP A 153 -9.02 14.41 29.59
CA ASP A 153 -7.96 14.32 28.58
C ASP A 153 -7.30 12.93 28.50
N ASN A 154 -7.81 11.90 29.18
CA ASN A 154 -7.28 10.55 29.07
C ASN A 154 -7.69 9.90 27.75
N VAL A 155 -6.77 9.19 27.12
CA VAL A 155 -7.06 8.34 25.96
C VAL A 155 -7.07 6.88 26.43
N PRO A 156 -8.18 6.13 26.24
CA PRO A 156 -9.46 6.57 25.70
C PRO A 156 -10.37 7.18 26.79
N THR A 157 -11.38 7.95 26.40
CA THR A 157 -12.43 8.46 27.30
C THR A 157 -13.78 8.57 26.61
N GLU A 158 -14.85 8.49 27.39
CA GLU A 158 -16.21 8.78 26.91
C GLU A 158 -16.34 10.22 26.41
N ALA A 159 -17.06 10.35 25.30
CA ALA A 159 -17.56 11.58 24.74
C ALA A 159 -18.84 12.01 25.47
N VAL A 160 -18.93 13.31 25.75
CA VAL A 160 -20.10 13.93 26.40
C VAL A 160 -21.05 14.61 25.40
N ALA A 161 -20.67 14.64 24.12
CA ALA A 161 -21.46 15.14 23.01
C ALA A 161 -21.03 14.44 21.71
N ASN A 162 -21.79 14.63 20.63
CA ASN A 162 -21.40 14.14 19.31
C ASN A 162 -20.10 14.80 18.85
N GLY A 163 -19.23 14.03 18.22
CA GLY A 163 -18.05 14.55 17.54
C GLY A 163 -18.41 15.55 16.44
N SER A 164 -17.58 16.58 16.28
CA SER A 164 -17.67 17.55 15.18
C SER A 164 -16.63 17.20 14.11
N PRO A 165 -17.00 17.13 12.82
CA PRO A 165 -16.02 16.83 11.78
C PRO A 165 -14.94 17.90 11.72
N ILE A 166 -13.69 17.48 11.58
CA ILE A 166 -12.52 18.35 11.43
C ILE A 166 -11.71 17.92 10.21
N PHE A 167 -10.97 18.87 9.63
CA PHE A 167 -10.17 18.68 8.44
C PHE A 167 -8.73 19.15 8.66
N ILE A 168 -7.83 18.79 7.75
CA ILE A 168 -6.43 19.19 7.84
C ILE A 168 -6.27 20.71 7.87
N SER A 169 -7.12 21.45 7.15
CA SER A 169 -7.12 22.92 7.21
C SER A 169 -7.35 23.46 8.62
N THR A 170 -8.25 22.85 9.40
CA THR A 170 -8.51 23.23 10.80
C THR A 170 -7.26 23.10 11.66
N ILE A 171 -6.50 22.03 11.46
CA ILE A 171 -5.27 21.74 12.19
C ILE A 171 -4.14 22.67 11.75
N LYS A 172 -3.98 22.92 10.44
CA LYS A 172 -2.90 23.74 9.88
C LYS A 172 -3.12 25.24 10.16
N GLU A 173 -4.36 25.73 10.08
CA GLU A 173 -4.70 27.11 10.44
C GLU A 173 -4.51 27.37 11.92
N ASN A 174 -4.95 26.43 12.76
CA ASN A 174 -4.83 26.46 14.22
C ASN A 174 -5.17 27.84 14.84
N ALA A 175 -6.26 28.47 14.38
CA ALA A 175 -6.59 29.86 14.71
C ALA A 175 -6.66 30.15 16.22
N GLU A 176 -7.12 29.17 17.00
CA GLU A 176 -7.28 29.25 18.46
C GLU A 176 -6.07 28.67 19.24
N GLY A 177 -5.11 28.05 18.56
CA GLY A 177 -3.91 27.45 19.15
C GLY A 177 -4.07 26.04 19.73
N TYR A 178 -5.26 25.43 19.63
CA TYR A 178 -5.59 24.12 20.21
C TYR A 178 -4.81 22.94 19.62
N TYR A 179 -4.38 23.03 18.37
CA TYR A 179 -3.75 21.91 17.63
C TYR A 179 -2.22 21.98 17.63
N SER A 180 -1.63 22.58 18.67
CA SER A 180 -0.18 22.76 18.78
C SER A 180 0.55 21.54 19.37
N ASN A 181 -0.17 20.70 20.12
CA ASN A 181 0.39 19.53 20.82
C ASN A 181 -0.16 18.24 20.19
N LYS A 182 0.42 17.85 19.06
CA LYS A 182 0.12 16.58 18.40
C LYS A 182 0.61 15.41 19.27
N ASN A 183 -0.23 14.38 19.39
CA ASN A 183 0.13 13.07 19.93
C ASN A 183 -0.16 12.01 18.86
N ILE A 184 0.50 10.86 18.96
CA ILE A 184 0.19 9.65 18.19
C ILE A 184 -0.10 8.56 19.20
N GLU A 185 -1.21 7.85 19.04
CA GLU A 185 -1.52 6.71 19.91
C GLU A 185 -0.77 5.46 19.41
N ASP A 186 0.07 4.89 20.27
CA ASP A 186 1.08 3.89 19.91
C ASP A 186 0.49 2.59 19.33
N SER A 187 -0.76 2.24 19.66
CA SER A 187 -1.39 1.01 19.17
C SER A 187 -1.99 1.20 17.78
N SER A 188 -2.86 2.21 17.61
CA SER A 188 -3.62 2.52 16.39
C SER A 188 -2.81 3.26 15.35
N LEU A 189 -1.71 3.92 15.76
CA LEU A 189 -0.89 4.83 14.96
C LEU A 189 -1.66 6.03 14.40
N CYS A 190 -2.74 6.44 15.06
CA CYS A 190 -3.51 7.62 14.70
C CYS A 190 -3.10 8.84 15.50
N ALA A 191 -3.15 10.00 14.85
CA ALA A 191 -2.86 11.28 15.48
C ALA A 191 -4.08 11.83 16.23
N TYR A 192 -3.80 12.46 17.38
CA TYR A 192 -4.81 13.17 18.15
C TYR A 192 -4.25 14.41 18.88
N TYR A 193 -5.16 15.31 19.22
CA TYR A 193 -4.89 16.54 19.97
C TYR A 193 -5.83 16.63 21.15
N ASN A 194 -5.27 16.84 22.34
CA ASN A 194 -6.03 17.15 23.54
C ASN A 194 -5.96 18.64 23.83
N TYR A 195 -7.11 19.24 24.09
CA TYR A 195 -7.18 20.63 24.48
C TYR A 195 -8.37 20.90 25.41
N ASN A 196 -8.37 22.08 26.03
CA ASN A 196 -9.46 22.51 26.90
C ASN A 196 -9.86 23.96 26.61
N ASN A 197 -11.11 24.17 26.21
CA ASN A 197 -11.69 25.48 25.87
C ASN A 197 -12.73 25.95 26.92
N GLY A 198 -12.71 25.35 28.12
CA GLY A 198 -13.80 25.36 29.08
C GLY A 198 -14.43 23.97 29.24
N ASN A 199 -14.30 23.11 28.22
CA ASN A 199 -14.56 21.67 28.28
C ASN A 199 -13.33 20.91 27.75
N PHE A 200 -13.17 19.65 28.12
CA PHE A 200 -12.14 18.79 27.53
C PHE A 200 -12.53 18.35 26.13
N HIS A 201 -11.53 18.26 25.26
CA HIS A 201 -11.69 17.85 23.88
C HIS A 201 -10.58 16.89 23.44
N GLN A 202 -10.95 15.95 22.57
CA GLN A 202 -10.04 15.07 21.85
C GLN A 202 -10.33 15.16 20.36
N ALA A 203 -9.42 15.77 19.60
CA ALA A 203 -9.50 15.87 18.15
C ALA A 203 -8.65 14.77 17.52
N TRP A 204 -9.29 13.82 16.86
CA TRP A 204 -8.65 12.72 16.15
C TRP A 204 -8.68 12.95 14.65
N ILE A 205 -7.52 13.11 14.03
CA ILE A 205 -7.37 13.34 12.60
C ILE A 205 -5.97 12.96 12.16
N ASP A 206 -5.85 12.26 11.03
CA ASP A 206 -4.56 11.92 10.46
C ASP A 206 -4.00 13.05 9.61
N ASP A 207 -2.73 13.37 9.83
CA ASP A 207 -1.92 14.23 8.98
C ASP A 207 -0.98 13.39 8.09
N GLU A 208 -0.06 14.04 7.39
CA GLU A 208 0.86 13.36 6.48
C GLU A 208 1.69 12.25 7.16
N GLU A 209 2.01 12.40 8.45
CA GLU A 209 2.85 11.44 9.18
C GLU A 209 2.06 10.18 9.52
N THR A 210 0.83 10.29 10.04
CA THR A 210 0.05 9.10 10.40
C THR A 210 -0.68 8.49 9.20
N MET A 211 -0.96 9.28 8.16
CA MET A 211 -1.46 8.77 6.88
C MET A 211 -0.42 7.89 6.16
N GLN A 212 0.87 8.17 6.33
CA GLN A 212 1.97 7.35 5.79
C GLN A 212 1.83 5.88 6.23
N PHE A 213 1.53 5.62 7.51
CA PHE A 213 1.36 4.25 8.01
C PHE A 213 0.27 3.46 7.27
N LYS A 214 -0.81 4.15 6.85
CA LYS A 214 -1.91 3.56 6.09
C LYS A 214 -1.50 3.27 4.65
N TYR A 215 -0.74 4.17 4.03
CA TYR A 215 -0.19 3.95 2.69
C TYR A 215 0.83 2.81 2.69
N ASP A 216 1.64 2.71 3.74
CA ASP A 216 2.56 1.59 3.91
C ASP A 216 1.83 0.28 4.15
N LEU A 217 0.66 0.26 4.79
CA LEU A 217 -0.17 -0.95 4.85
C LEU A 217 -0.57 -1.40 3.44
N VAL A 218 -1.07 -0.47 2.62
CA VAL A 218 -1.49 -0.74 1.23
C VAL A 218 -0.35 -1.31 0.40
N LEU A 219 0.82 -0.66 0.45
CA LEU A 219 2.03 -1.10 -0.25
C LEU A 219 2.55 -2.44 0.27
N ARG A 220 2.55 -2.66 1.60
CA ARG A 220 3.01 -3.91 2.21
C ARG A 220 2.13 -5.09 1.87
N GLN A 221 0.82 -4.89 1.88
CA GLN A 221 -0.15 -5.91 1.50
C GLN A 221 -0.21 -6.11 -0.02
N GLY A 222 0.42 -5.24 -0.81
CA GLY A 222 0.42 -5.32 -2.27
C GLY A 222 -0.98 -5.23 -2.87
N ILE A 223 -1.91 -4.54 -2.18
CA ILE A 223 -3.28 -4.34 -2.66
C ILE A 223 -3.33 -3.20 -3.68
N ALA A 224 -4.39 -3.14 -4.49
CA ALA A 224 -4.50 -2.32 -5.70
C ALA A 224 -4.22 -0.82 -5.50
N GLY A 225 -4.53 -0.27 -4.32
CA GLY A 225 -4.24 1.12 -4.00
C GLY A 225 -5.15 1.69 -2.91
N ILE A 226 -5.36 3.01 -2.99
CA ILE A 226 -6.19 3.77 -2.04
C ILE A 226 -7.42 4.40 -2.71
N GLY A 227 -8.49 4.54 -1.93
CA GLY A 227 -9.55 5.52 -2.15
C GLY A 227 -9.44 6.64 -1.11
N ILE A 228 -9.94 7.84 -1.38
CA ILE A 228 -9.86 8.98 -0.45
C ILE A 228 -11.26 9.55 -0.23
N TRP A 229 -11.70 9.64 1.03
CA TRP A 229 -12.92 10.35 1.41
C TRP A 229 -12.59 11.61 2.23
N ALA A 230 -12.78 12.82 1.73
CA ALA A 230 -12.98 13.13 0.31
C ALA A 230 -11.83 13.99 -0.21
N LEU A 231 -11.51 13.76 -1.48
CA LEU A 231 -10.55 14.60 -2.21
C LEU A 231 -10.99 16.07 -2.12
N GLY A 232 -10.07 16.96 -1.75
CA GLY A 232 -10.35 18.38 -1.52
C GLY A 232 -10.52 18.75 -0.05
N TYR A 233 -10.63 17.79 0.88
CA TYR A 233 -10.57 18.06 2.33
C TYR A 233 -9.17 18.46 2.82
N ASP A 234 -8.16 18.26 1.96
CA ASP A 234 -6.82 18.84 2.11
C ASP A 234 -6.79 20.36 1.87
N ASP A 235 -7.87 20.99 1.38
CA ASP A 235 -8.03 22.45 1.20
C ASP A 235 -6.85 23.13 0.47
N GLY A 236 -6.20 22.41 -0.45
CA GLY A 236 -5.08 22.92 -1.25
C GLY A 236 -3.71 22.86 -0.56
N TYR A 237 -3.62 22.32 0.66
CA TYR A 237 -2.34 21.95 1.27
C TYR A 237 -1.68 20.80 0.49
N SER A 238 -0.38 20.91 0.19
CA SER A 238 0.29 19.98 -0.72
C SER A 238 0.77 18.71 -0.04
N GLU A 239 0.89 18.68 1.28
CA GLU A 239 1.57 17.62 2.03
C GLU A 239 0.95 16.23 1.78
N MET A 240 -0.39 16.14 1.75
CA MET A 240 -1.10 14.90 1.42
C MET A 240 -0.89 14.47 -0.04
N TRP A 241 -0.80 15.44 -0.97
CA TRP A 241 -0.51 15.16 -2.38
C TRP A 241 0.93 14.71 -2.60
N ASP A 242 1.87 15.34 -1.90
CA ASP A 242 3.28 14.96 -1.87
C ASP A 242 3.42 13.56 -1.30
N LEU A 243 2.65 13.22 -0.26
CA LEU A 243 2.59 11.88 0.31
C LEU A 243 2.12 10.83 -0.70
N ILE A 244 1.02 11.10 -1.44
CA ILE A 244 0.55 10.21 -2.52
C ILE A 244 1.65 10.02 -3.56
N LYS A 245 2.30 11.10 -3.99
CA LYS A 245 3.39 11.05 -4.98
C LYS A 245 4.57 10.22 -4.47
N ASN A 246 4.96 10.38 -3.21
CA ASN A 246 6.11 9.69 -2.62
C ASN A 246 5.86 8.20 -2.39
N ASN A 247 4.61 7.75 -2.37
CA ASN A 247 4.25 6.35 -2.14
C ASN A 247 3.80 5.60 -3.40
N PHE A 248 2.98 6.23 -4.24
CA PHE A 248 2.26 5.54 -5.32
C PHE A 248 2.69 5.95 -6.74
N SER A 249 3.69 6.84 -6.88
CA SER A 249 4.20 7.26 -8.19
C SER A 249 5.48 6.52 -8.60
N SER A 250 5.91 6.70 -9.84
CA SER A 250 7.22 6.22 -10.31
C SER A 250 8.42 6.90 -9.63
N CYS A 251 8.17 7.99 -8.90
CA CYS A 251 9.15 8.67 -8.06
C CYS A 251 9.10 8.22 -6.60
N ALA A 252 8.41 7.11 -6.29
CA ALA A 252 8.26 6.66 -4.92
C ALA A 252 9.61 6.45 -4.23
N GLU A 253 9.72 6.94 -3.00
CA GLU A 253 10.91 6.83 -2.18
C GLU A 253 10.67 5.79 -1.10
N VAL A 254 11.53 4.77 -1.04
CA VAL A 254 11.49 3.80 0.07
C VAL A 254 12.36 4.35 1.20
N PRO A 255 11.83 4.47 2.43
CA PRO A 255 12.59 5.02 3.55
C PRO A 255 13.80 4.13 3.89
N THR A 256 14.91 4.76 4.29
CA THR A 256 16.15 4.06 4.67
C THR A 256 16.00 3.27 5.95
N THR A 257 15.13 3.74 6.84
CA THR A 257 14.82 3.11 8.11
C THR A 257 13.32 3.11 8.29
N TYR A 258 12.75 1.95 8.59
CA TYR A 258 11.30 1.85 8.81
C TYR A 258 10.96 0.69 9.74
N ASP A 259 10.02 0.96 10.64
CA ASP A 259 9.44 -0.01 11.55
C ASP A 259 8.14 -0.54 10.93
N PHE A 260 7.97 -1.85 10.92
CA PHE A 260 6.78 -2.49 10.38
C PHE A 260 6.45 -3.77 11.15
N PHE A 261 5.17 -4.09 11.11
CA PHE A 261 4.55 -5.10 11.96
C PHE A 261 3.70 -6.03 11.11
N ASP A 262 3.30 -7.16 11.70
CA ASP A 262 2.15 -7.89 11.20
C ASP A 262 0.85 -7.07 11.31
N MET A 263 -0.27 -7.69 10.94
CA MET A 263 -1.52 -6.97 10.80
C MET A 263 -2.25 -6.72 12.14
N GLY A 264 -1.77 -7.30 13.24
CA GLY A 264 -2.15 -6.91 14.59
C GLY A 264 -1.61 -5.53 14.98
N GLY A 265 -0.50 -5.11 14.37
CA GLY A 265 0.19 -3.87 14.69
C GLY A 265 1.21 -4.04 15.83
N PRO A 266 1.77 -2.93 16.33
CA PRO A 266 2.96 -2.98 17.18
C PRO A 266 2.75 -3.59 18.58
N LEU A 267 1.52 -3.61 19.08
CA LEU A 267 1.19 -3.89 20.49
C LEU A 267 0.08 -4.93 20.68
N ARG A 268 -0.39 -5.57 19.60
CA ARG A 268 -1.52 -6.50 19.62
C ARG A 268 -1.16 -7.80 18.94
N GLU A 269 -1.98 -8.80 19.19
CA GLU A 269 -1.81 -10.10 18.57
C GLU A 269 -2.07 -10.03 17.06
N HIS A 270 -1.29 -10.81 16.30
CA HIS A 270 -1.51 -10.98 14.88
C HIS A 270 -2.90 -11.60 14.62
N TYR A 271 -3.38 -11.56 13.39
CA TYR A 271 -4.67 -12.12 13.01
C TYR A 271 -4.53 -13.53 12.43
N ASN A 272 -5.62 -14.30 12.52
CA ASN A 272 -5.74 -15.57 11.81
C ASN A 272 -5.76 -15.32 10.30
N ARG A 273 -5.23 -16.27 9.52
CA ARG A 273 -5.26 -16.28 8.05
C ARG A 273 -4.66 -15.02 7.43
N GLU A 274 -3.56 -14.55 7.98
CA GLU A 274 -2.67 -13.63 7.28
C GLU A 274 -1.91 -14.43 6.21
N ASP A 275 -1.85 -13.93 4.98
CA ASP A 275 -1.01 -14.48 3.92
C ASP A 275 -0.59 -13.36 2.97
N TYR A 276 0.64 -12.89 3.10
CA TYR A 276 1.17 -11.84 2.24
C TYR A 276 2.67 -11.97 2.02
N ILE A 277 3.11 -11.33 0.94
CA ILE A 277 4.52 -11.21 0.56
C ILE A 277 4.85 -9.72 0.48
N TYR A 278 5.92 -9.33 1.17
CA TYR A 278 6.43 -7.96 1.11
C TYR A 278 7.91 -7.97 0.72
N THR A 279 8.29 -7.06 -0.18
CA THR A 279 9.68 -6.92 -0.63
C THR A 279 10.23 -5.57 -0.20
N ILE A 280 11.27 -5.62 0.62
CA ILE A 280 12.07 -4.47 1.02
C ILE A 280 13.16 -4.31 -0.05
N ALA A 281 13.02 -3.31 -0.91
CA ALA A 281 14.00 -3.04 -1.98
C ALA A 281 14.25 -1.52 -2.12
N PRO A 282 15.01 -0.89 -1.20
CA PRO A 282 15.24 0.54 -1.24
C PRO A 282 16.01 0.98 -2.50
N THR A 283 15.51 1.97 -3.22
CA THR A 283 15.89 2.30 -4.61
C THR A 283 17.28 2.94 -4.78
N ASN A 284 17.86 3.51 -3.72
CA ASN A 284 19.16 4.22 -3.74
C ASN A 284 20.24 3.60 -2.83
N TYR A 285 19.98 2.43 -2.22
CA TYR A 285 20.74 1.94 -1.08
C TYR A 285 21.16 0.48 -1.31
N VAL A 286 22.45 0.27 -1.56
CA VAL A 286 22.99 -1.03 -2.00
C VAL A 286 24.01 -1.63 -1.04
N SER A 287 24.26 -0.97 0.10
CA SER A 287 25.13 -1.49 1.15
C SER A 287 24.37 -1.57 2.47
N ASP A 288 24.54 -2.69 3.17
CA ASP A 288 24.13 -2.87 4.56
C ASP A 288 22.60 -2.82 4.79
N LEU A 289 21.79 -3.40 3.88
CA LEU A 289 20.39 -3.65 4.19
C LEU A 289 20.32 -4.70 5.31
N THR A 290 19.82 -4.26 6.46
CA THR A 290 19.62 -5.09 7.64
C THR A 290 18.16 -5.12 8.00
N LEU A 291 17.70 -6.26 8.49
CA LEU A 291 16.37 -6.47 9.02
C LEU A 291 16.49 -7.04 10.42
N SER A 292 16.01 -6.29 11.42
CA SER A 292 16.08 -6.67 12.83
C SER A 292 14.68 -6.85 13.42
N PHE A 293 14.51 -7.84 14.29
CA PHE A 293 13.24 -8.12 14.98
C PHE A 293 13.34 -7.76 16.46
N SER A 294 12.45 -6.88 16.93
CA SER A 294 12.37 -6.47 18.35
C SER A 294 11.42 -7.35 19.17
N SER A 295 10.42 -7.96 18.53
CA SER A 295 9.55 -8.99 19.08
C SER A 295 9.31 -10.10 18.05
N PHE A 296 9.13 -11.34 18.52
CA PHE A 296 8.78 -12.48 17.68
C PHE A 296 8.16 -13.61 18.52
N GLU A 297 6.83 -13.76 18.43
CA GLU A 297 6.06 -14.80 19.09
C GLU A 297 4.91 -15.24 18.18
N LEU A 298 5.02 -16.45 17.63
CA LEU A 298 4.07 -17.06 16.70
C LEU A 298 3.53 -18.39 17.23
N GLU A 299 2.43 -18.91 16.67
CA GLU A 299 2.04 -20.30 16.95
C GLU A 299 3.08 -21.27 16.38
N ALA A 300 3.69 -22.08 17.26
CA ALA A 300 4.79 -22.96 16.89
C ALA A 300 4.35 -24.07 15.93
N GLY A 301 4.85 -24.03 14.70
CA GLY A 301 4.60 -25.02 13.64
C GLY A 301 3.36 -24.76 12.79
N TYR A 302 2.60 -23.69 13.06
CA TYR A 302 1.37 -23.35 12.34
C TYR A 302 1.49 -21.99 11.66
N ASP A 303 1.95 -20.98 12.41
CA ASP A 303 2.27 -19.66 11.89
C ASP A 303 3.75 -19.60 11.53
N SER A 304 4.09 -18.93 10.43
CA SER A 304 5.46 -18.90 9.93
C SER A 304 5.81 -17.63 9.16
N LEU A 305 7.01 -17.14 9.43
CA LEU A 305 7.67 -16.08 8.67
C LEU A 305 8.82 -16.69 7.87
N TRP A 306 8.86 -16.48 6.55
CA TRP A 306 10.01 -16.83 5.71
C TRP A 306 10.70 -15.58 5.20
N ILE A 307 12.03 -15.60 5.23
CA ILE A 307 12.86 -14.49 4.75
C ILE A 307 13.74 -15.00 3.61
N TYR A 308 13.72 -14.30 2.49
CA TYR A 308 14.45 -14.61 1.26
C TYR A 308 15.44 -13.48 0.95
N ASP A 309 16.63 -13.86 0.50
CA ASP A 309 17.73 -12.95 0.17
C ASP A 309 17.63 -12.47 -1.28
N GLY A 310 16.66 -11.61 -1.55
CA GLY A 310 16.43 -11.05 -2.89
C GLY A 310 15.08 -10.34 -3.01
N ALA A 311 14.65 -10.12 -4.25
CA ALA A 311 13.47 -9.29 -4.56
C ALA A 311 12.18 -10.10 -4.75
N ASN A 312 12.19 -11.41 -4.50
CA ASN A 312 11.00 -12.26 -4.56
C ASN A 312 11.23 -13.59 -3.81
N ILE A 313 10.18 -14.41 -3.73
CA ILE A 313 10.20 -15.74 -3.08
C ILE A 313 10.95 -16.83 -3.87
N GLU A 314 11.44 -16.54 -5.08
CA GLU A 314 12.33 -17.44 -5.83
C GLU A 314 13.80 -17.23 -5.45
N ALA A 315 14.11 -16.17 -4.69
CA ALA A 315 15.45 -15.90 -4.18
C ALA A 315 15.87 -16.94 -3.11
N PRO A 316 17.17 -17.03 -2.77
CA PRO A 316 17.64 -17.96 -1.74
C PRO A 316 16.92 -17.74 -0.41
N LEU A 317 16.33 -18.80 0.14
CA LEU A 317 15.71 -18.76 1.47
C LEU A 317 16.81 -18.62 2.54
N ILE A 318 16.71 -17.57 3.36
CA ILE A 318 17.56 -17.37 4.54
C ILE A 318 17.08 -18.27 5.67
N GLY A 319 15.77 -18.28 5.92
CA GLY A 319 15.18 -19.09 6.98
C GLY A 319 13.66 -19.04 7.02
N GLY A 320 13.07 -20.07 7.63
CA GLY A 320 11.68 -20.10 8.07
C GLY A 320 11.64 -20.10 9.59
N TYR A 321 10.81 -19.22 10.16
CA TYR A 321 10.78 -18.91 11.57
C TYR A 321 9.35 -19.07 12.10
N SER A 322 9.22 -19.72 13.26
CA SER A 322 7.95 -20.02 13.91
C SER A 322 8.16 -20.16 15.41
N GLY A 323 7.07 -20.17 16.19
CA GLY A 323 7.15 -20.13 17.65
C GLY A 323 7.87 -18.88 18.12
N ASN A 324 8.82 -19.06 19.05
CA ASN A 324 9.63 -17.98 19.61
C ASN A 324 11.04 -17.95 18.99
N THR A 325 11.23 -18.58 17.83
CA THR A 325 12.53 -18.65 17.15
C THR A 325 12.72 -17.40 16.31
N SER A 326 13.12 -16.30 16.95
CA SER A 326 13.34 -15.03 16.27
C SER A 326 14.46 -15.11 15.21
N PRO A 327 14.29 -14.44 14.05
CA PRO A 327 15.38 -14.24 13.10
C PRO A 327 16.56 -13.42 13.67
N ASN A 328 16.35 -12.69 14.76
CA ASN A 328 17.28 -11.69 15.31
C ASN A 328 17.61 -10.60 14.30
N ILE A 329 18.84 -10.58 13.78
CA ILE A 329 19.30 -9.61 12.77
C ILE A 329 19.68 -10.41 11.52
N ILE A 330 19.10 -10.00 10.40
CA ILE A 330 19.38 -10.52 9.06
C ILE A 330 20.10 -9.44 8.27
N GLU A 331 21.23 -9.81 7.67
CA GLU A 331 21.98 -8.96 6.75
C GLU A 331 21.73 -9.49 5.32
N ALA A 332 21.23 -8.63 4.45
CA ALA A 332 21.02 -8.98 3.05
C ALA A 332 22.36 -9.13 2.34
N SER A 333 22.50 -10.11 1.43
CA SER A 333 23.68 -10.17 0.57
C SER A 333 23.61 -9.19 -0.59
N GLY A 334 22.41 -8.70 -0.90
CA GLY A 334 22.13 -7.70 -1.93
C GLY A 334 21.32 -6.50 -1.41
N GLY A 335 20.71 -5.76 -2.34
CA GLY A 335 19.90 -4.58 -2.03
C GLY A 335 18.42 -4.88 -1.73
N ALA A 336 18.04 -6.13 -1.53
CA ALA A 336 16.65 -6.51 -1.30
C ALA A 336 16.50 -7.71 -0.38
N LEU A 337 15.43 -7.70 0.42
CA LEU A 337 14.92 -8.83 1.18
C LEU A 337 13.43 -9.00 0.87
N THR A 338 12.98 -10.24 0.72
CA THR A 338 11.55 -10.56 0.62
C THR A 338 11.11 -11.35 1.83
N ILE A 339 9.99 -10.95 2.41
CA ILE A 339 9.34 -11.59 3.53
C ILE A 339 8.05 -12.22 3.04
N LYS A 340 7.76 -13.44 3.49
CA LYS A 340 6.45 -14.06 3.39
C LYS A 340 5.95 -14.36 4.80
N PHE A 341 4.76 -13.89 5.15
CA PHE A 341 4.12 -14.25 6.41
C PHE A 341 2.88 -15.10 6.13
N HIS A 342 2.65 -16.12 6.95
CA HIS A 342 1.46 -16.93 6.94
C HIS A 342 1.03 -17.25 8.37
N SER A 343 -0.26 -17.06 8.68
CA SER A 343 -0.89 -17.58 9.89
C SER A 343 -2.07 -18.50 9.56
N ASP A 344 -2.33 -19.45 10.44
CA ASP A 344 -3.40 -20.43 10.23
C ASP A 344 -4.78 -19.91 10.68
N GLY A 345 -5.77 -20.80 10.81
CA GLY A 345 -7.13 -20.42 11.21
C GLY A 345 -7.37 -20.22 12.70
N ALA A 346 -6.37 -20.37 13.57
CA ALA A 346 -6.52 -20.41 15.02
C ALA A 346 -5.27 -19.89 15.76
N THR A 347 -5.40 -19.74 17.09
CA THR A 347 -4.29 -19.44 18.01
C THR A 347 -3.37 -18.30 17.59
N VAL A 348 -3.86 -17.08 17.78
CA VAL A 348 -3.01 -15.90 17.61
C VAL A 348 -2.03 -15.71 18.78
N LYS A 349 -0.95 -14.98 18.51
CA LYS A 349 0.12 -14.62 19.45
C LYS A 349 0.52 -13.17 19.25
N GLN A 350 1.47 -12.66 20.03
CA GLN A 350 1.94 -11.27 19.94
C GLN A 350 2.56 -10.90 18.58
N GLY A 351 2.78 -11.85 17.69
CA GLY A 351 3.23 -11.56 16.34
C GLY A 351 4.70 -11.17 16.27
N TRP A 352 5.04 -10.24 15.40
CA TRP A 352 6.41 -9.78 15.20
C TRP A 352 6.49 -8.29 14.87
N ASN A 353 7.49 -7.65 15.46
CA ASN A 353 7.87 -6.27 15.14
C ASN A 353 9.25 -6.28 14.50
N ALA A 354 9.32 -5.73 13.30
CA ALA A 354 10.53 -5.71 12.50
C ALA A 354 10.91 -4.29 12.12
N LYS A 355 12.21 -4.07 11.93
CA LYS A 355 12.78 -2.82 11.49
C LYS A 355 13.81 -3.09 10.43
N TRP A 356 13.68 -2.48 9.25
CA TRP A 356 14.79 -2.45 8.32
C TRP A 356 15.60 -1.18 8.49
N ASN A 357 16.90 -1.29 8.24
CA ASN A 357 17.80 -0.18 8.09
C ASN A 357 18.68 -0.46 6.89
N CYS A 358 18.87 0.54 6.04
CA CYS A 358 19.95 0.56 5.08
C CYS A 358 20.74 1.85 5.26
N ASN A 359 22.05 1.76 5.15
CA ASN A 359 22.86 2.96 5.17
C ASN A 359 22.64 3.72 3.87
N SER A 360 22.37 5.01 4.01
CA SER A 360 22.66 5.95 2.93
C SER A 360 24.17 5.96 2.74
N SER A 361 24.65 5.07 1.86
CA SER A 361 25.82 5.43 1.09
C SER A 361 25.46 6.76 0.45
N SER A 362 26.03 7.84 0.98
CA SER A 362 26.13 9.10 0.27
C SER A 362 26.98 8.82 -0.97
N VAL A 363 26.37 8.17 -1.95
CA VAL A 363 26.65 8.51 -3.32
C VAL A 363 26.13 9.93 -3.39
N ALA A 364 27.00 10.87 -3.01
CA ALA A 364 26.94 12.20 -3.55
C ALA A 364 26.55 12.00 -5.01
N THR A 365 25.58 12.75 -5.48
CA THR A 365 25.34 12.99 -6.90
C THR A 365 26.57 13.67 -7.50
N ASN A 366 27.75 13.05 -7.37
CA ASN A 366 28.74 13.09 -8.41
C ASN A 366 28.02 12.45 -9.58
N ASN A 367 27.56 13.28 -10.50
CA ASN A 367 27.40 12.90 -11.89
C ASN A 367 28.77 12.37 -12.37
N SER A 368 29.18 11.18 -11.94
CA SER A 368 30.21 10.42 -12.60
C SER A 368 29.60 10.01 -13.93
N GLU A 369 29.93 10.76 -14.98
CA GLU A 369 29.49 10.48 -16.34
C GLU A 369 29.66 8.99 -16.63
N ILE A 370 28.55 8.33 -17.01
CA ILE A 370 28.58 6.93 -17.39
C ILE A 370 29.22 6.85 -18.77
N GLU A 371 30.47 6.39 -18.82
CA GLU A 371 31.22 6.24 -20.05
C GLU A 371 31.26 4.78 -20.51
N ILE A 372 31.18 4.60 -21.82
CA ILE A 372 31.26 3.28 -22.47
C ILE A 372 32.48 3.29 -23.38
N TYR A 373 33.52 2.54 -23.00
CA TYR A 373 34.82 2.54 -23.70
C TYR A 373 35.47 1.14 -23.73
N PRO A 374 36.42 0.87 -24.63
CA PRO A 374 36.79 1.71 -25.77
C PRO A 374 35.67 1.75 -26.83
N ASN A 375 35.55 2.87 -27.55
CA ASN A 375 34.68 3.01 -28.70
C ASN A 375 35.45 3.76 -29.82
N PRO A 376 35.97 3.08 -30.86
CA PRO A 376 35.69 1.69 -31.24
C PRO A 376 36.24 0.61 -30.28
N ALA A 377 35.45 -0.44 -30.05
CA ALA A 377 35.83 -1.62 -29.29
C ALA A 377 36.39 -2.72 -30.20
N ASN A 378 37.43 -3.40 -29.74
CA ASN A 378 37.91 -4.63 -30.38
C ASN A 378 37.39 -5.84 -29.57
N GLN A 379 38.06 -6.21 -28.48
CA GLN A 379 37.76 -7.45 -27.74
C GLN A 379 36.71 -7.31 -26.64
N PHE A 380 36.58 -6.11 -26.06
CA PHE A 380 35.65 -5.85 -24.98
C PHE A 380 35.18 -4.39 -24.97
N ILE A 381 34.06 -4.19 -24.29
CA ILE A 381 33.55 -2.90 -23.84
C ILE A 381 33.50 -2.92 -22.31
N LYS A 382 33.91 -1.81 -21.70
CA LYS A 382 33.79 -1.53 -20.29
C LYS A 382 32.82 -0.36 -20.08
N ILE A 383 31.97 -0.51 -19.07
CA ILE A 383 31.09 0.54 -18.57
C ILE A 383 31.75 1.12 -17.33
N GLN A 384 32.22 2.37 -17.45
CA GLN A 384 32.74 3.14 -16.34
C GLN A 384 31.57 3.85 -15.67
N SER A 385 31.26 3.38 -14.48
CA SER A 385 30.22 3.91 -13.62
C SER A 385 30.53 3.46 -12.20
N ASP A 386 30.05 4.20 -11.21
CA ASP A 386 30.05 3.74 -9.82
C ASP A 386 29.03 2.61 -9.63
N LEU A 387 27.93 2.61 -10.40
CA LEU A 387 26.85 1.63 -10.35
C LEU A 387 27.12 0.38 -11.19
N ILE A 388 26.67 -0.80 -10.76
CA ILE A 388 26.70 -2.03 -11.57
C ILE A 388 25.40 -2.10 -12.40
N PRO A 389 25.48 -2.26 -13.74
CA PRO A 389 24.28 -2.42 -14.56
C PRO A 389 23.52 -3.71 -14.21
N VAL A 390 22.20 -3.62 -14.08
CA VAL A 390 21.29 -4.77 -13.97
C VAL A 390 21.37 -5.59 -15.25
N SER A 391 21.35 -4.92 -16.41
CA SER A 391 21.58 -5.57 -17.69
C SER A 391 22.28 -4.67 -18.70
N VAL A 392 23.05 -5.29 -19.58
CA VAL A 392 23.68 -4.68 -20.75
C VAL A 392 23.25 -5.47 -21.96
N LYS A 393 22.61 -4.83 -22.93
CA LYS A 393 22.11 -5.44 -24.15
C LYS A 393 22.75 -4.75 -25.35
N ILE A 394 23.19 -5.53 -26.34
CA ILE A 394 23.72 -5.00 -27.60
C ILE A 394 22.77 -5.36 -28.73
N TYR A 395 22.42 -4.37 -29.54
CA TYR A 395 21.53 -4.48 -30.69
C TYR A 395 22.26 -4.12 -31.99
N SER A 396 21.97 -4.86 -33.05
CA SER A 396 22.34 -4.48 -34.42
C SER A 396 21.58 -3.23 -34.89
N LEU A 397 22.01 -2.61 -35.99
CA LEU A 397 21.30 -1.47 -36.61
C LEU A 397 19.85 -1.79 -37.02
N GLN A 398 19.52 -3.07 -37.24
CA GLN A 398 18.17 -3.52 -37.55
C GLN A 398 17.32 -3.81 -36.29
N GLY A 399 17.82 -3.47 -35.09
CA GLY A 399 17.11 -3.69 -33.82
C GLY A 399 17.15 -5.11 -33.28
N LYS A 400 17.87 -6.04 -33.95
CA LYS A 400 18.04 -7.42 -33.44
C LYS A 400 19.03 -7.43 -32.27
N LEU A 401 18.63 -8.02 -31.14
CA LEU A 401 19.48 -8.30 -29.97
C LEU A 401 20.57 -9.31 -30.35
N VAL A 402 21.84 -8.98 -30.07
CA VAL A 402 23.02 -9.80 -30.42
C VAL A 402 23.87 -10.20 -29.23
N ALA A 403 23.76 -9.51 -28.08
CA ALA A 403 24.41 -9.92 -26.84
C ALA A 403 23.64 -9.39 -25.62
N THR A 404 23.67 -10.16 -24.53
CA THR A 404 23.14 -9.77 -23.22
C THR A 404 24.12 -10.14 -22.13
N LYS A 405 24.32 -9.25 -21.15
CA LYS A 405 25.01 -9.53 -19.89
C LYS A 405 24.24 -8.93 -18.73
N TYR A 406 24.29 -9.61 -17.59
CA TYR A 406 23.66 -9.17 -16.35
C TYR A 406 24.75 -8.90 -15.31
N ASN A 407 24.53 -7.92 -14.45
CA ASN A 407 25.38 -7.61 -13.30
C ASN A 407 26.87 -7.49 -13.65
N SER A 408 27.18 -6.92 -14.82
CA SER A 408 28.56 -6.82 -15.33
C SER A 408 28.84 -5.47 -15.96
N LYS A 409 29.99 -4.90 -15.60
CA LYS A 409 30.58 -3.72 -16.25
C LYS A 409 31.45 -4.07 -17.47
N TYR A 410 31.66 -5.36 -17.74
CA TYR A 410 32.51 -5.84 -18.83
C TYR A 410 31.74 -6.72 -19.81
N ILE A 411 31.86 -6.42 -21.10
CA ILE A 411 31.17 -7.10 -22.19
C ILE A 411 32.20 -7.56 -23.21
N ASN A 412 32.31 -8.86 -23.42
CA ASN A 412 33.17 -9.41 -24.48
C ASN A 412 32.49 -9.21 -25.84
N THR A 413 33.17 -8.53 -26.75
CA THR A 413 32.70 -8.21 -28.10
C THR A 413 33.40 -9.01 -29.19
N SER A 414 34.31 -9.93 -28.83
CA SER A 414 35.14 -10.72 -29.78
C SER A 414 34.33 -11.57 -30.77
N ASN A 415 33.07 -11.87 -30.44
CA ASN A 415 32.17 -12.67 -31.28
C ASN A 415 31.23 -11.81 -32.15
N LEU A 416 31.32 -10.47 -32.04
CA LEU A 416 30.55 -9.56 -32.89
C LEU A 416 31.32 -9.32 -34.20
N LYS A 417 30.63 -8.93 -35.26
CA LYS A 417 31.28 -8.57 -36.53
C LYS A 417 31.67 -7.09 -36.48
N SER A 418 32.71 -6.68 -37.21
CA SER A 418 33.04 -5.25 -37.34
C SER A 418 31.84 -4.47 -37.91
N GLY A 419 31.47 -3.36 -37.27
CA GLY A 419 30.28 -2.60 -37.62
C GLY A 419 29.74 -1.72 -36.50
N PHE A 420 28.60 -1.07 -36.73
CA PHE A 420 27.91 -0.23 -35.76
C PHE A 420 26.83 -1.02 -35.00
N TYR A 421 26.73 -0.76 -33.70
CA TYR A 421 25.73 -1.35 -32.81
C TYR A 421 25.19 -0.29 -31.85
N PHE A 422 24.05 -0.59 -31.23
CA PHE A 422 23.56 0.15 -30.07
C PHE A 422 23.79 -0.69 -28.81
N ILE A 423 24.30 -0.07 -27.77
CA ILE A 423 24.41 -0.66 -26.43
C ILE A 423 23.37 0.01 -25.53
N GLU A 424 22.55 -0.81 -24.91
CA GLU A 424 21.60 -0.42 -23.89
C GLU A 424 22.14 -0.89 -22.54
N VAL A 425 22.36 0.05 -21.63
CA VAL A 425 22.81 -0.21 -20.26
C VAL A 425 21.67 0.17 -19.33
N ASN A 426 21.09 -0.83 -18.68
CA ASN A 426 20.01 -0.66 -17.71
C ASN A 426 20.59 -0.77 -16.30
N PHE A 427 20.41 0.30 -15.53
CA PHE A 427 20.57 0.32 -14.08
C PHE A 427 19.18 0.22 -13.44
N LEU A 428 19.12 0.14 -12.11
CA LEU A 428 17.84 0.03 -11.39
C LEU A 428 16.93 1.25 -11.60
N ASN A 429 17.52 2.44 -11.72
CA ASN A 429 16.80 3.73 -11.76
C ASN A 429 17.02 4.53 -13.06
N GLN A 430 17.87 4.06 -13.97
CA GLN A 430 18.16 4.78 -15.21
C GLN A 430 18.55 3.83 -16.34
N LYS A 431 18.30 4.29 -17.57
CA LYS A 431 18.64 3.57 -18.80
C LYS A 431 19.44 4.49 -19.71
N ILE A 432 20.54 3.96 -20.23
CA ILE A 432 21.41 4.65 -21.18
C ILE A 432 21.49 3.86 -22.48
N VAL A 433 21.43 4.57 -23.60
CA VAL A 433 21.56 3.99 -24.94
C VAL A 433 22.61 4.74 -25.73
N ASN A 434 23.72 4.07 -26.06
CA ASN A 434 24.81 4.67 -26.82
C ASN A 434 25.06 3.91 -28.13
N LYS A 435 25.62 4.61 -29.12
CA LYS A 435 26.16 4.00 -30.32
C LYS A 435 27.59 3.54 -30.08
N ILE A 436 27.89 2.28 -30.39
CA ILE A 436 29.22 1.68 -30.28
C ILE A 436 29.68 1.17 -31.66
N ILE A 437 31.00 1.16 -31.87
CA ILE A 437 31.65 0.67 -33.08
C ILE A 437 32.47 -0.56 -32.67
N ILE A 438 32.26 -1.70 -33.31
CA ILE A 438 33.13 -2.86 -33.20
C ILE A 438 34.12 -2.85 -34.36
N ASN A 439 35.41 -2.97 -34.07
CA ASN A 439 36.49 -2.98 -35.05
C ASN A 439 37.52 -4.06 -34.68
N HIS A 440 37.46 -5.21 -35.35
CA HIS A 440 38.41 -6.31 -35.23
C HIS A 440 39.55 -6.22 -36.24
#